data_AF-A0A2K3KL08-F1
#
_entry.id   AF-A0A2K3KL08-F1
#
_cell.length_a   1.000
_cell.length_b   1.000
_cell.length_c   1.000
_cell.angle_alpha   90.00
_cell.angle_beta   90.00
_cell.angle_gamma   90.00
#
_symmetry.space_group_name_H-M   'P 1'
#
loop_
_entity.id
_entity.type
_entity.pdbx_description
1 polymer ?
#
loop_
_entity_poly.entity_id
_entity_poly.type
_entity_poly.pdbx_seq_one_letter_code
_entity_poly.pdbx_strand_id
1 'polypeptide(L)' 'MAAEGLNVLMEAMIAQNLFTGYSIGEQGSMRVSHLQFADDTLLLGVKSWANVRALRAVLVLFETMSGLK' A
#
# COMPACT_ATOMS: atom_id res chain seq x y z
N MET A 1 12.62 4.27 -9.33
CA MET A 1 13.18 3.31 -8.37
C MET A 1 12.42 3.30 -7.04
N ALA A 2 12.22 4.44 -6.38
CA ALA A 2 11.47 4.50 -5.11
C ALA A 2 10.02 3.97 -5.22
N ALA A 3 9.26 4.42 -6.23
CA ALA A 3 7.89 3.94 -6.47
C ALA A 3 7.81 2.42 -6.68
N GLU A 4 8.74 1.87 -7.46
CA GLU A 4 8.83 0.42 -7.72
C GLU A 4 9.16 -0.37 -6.44
N GLY A 5 10.06 0.14 -5.59
CA GLY A 5 10.35 -0.46 -4.29
C GLY A 5 9.13 -0.47 -3.36
N LEU A 6 8.39 0.64 -3.31
CA LEU A 6 7.16 0.73 -2.52
C LEU A 6 6.06 -0.20 -3.05
N ASN A 7 5.95 -0.35 -4.37
CA ASN A 7 5.02 -1.28 -5.02
C ASN A 7 5.29 -2.73 -4.56
N VAL A 8 6.55 -3.18 -4.63
CA VAL A 8 6.93 -4.55 -4.20
C VAL A 8 6.57 -4.79 -2.73
N LEU A 9 6.77 -3.80 -1.85
CA LEU A 9 6.41 -3.92 -0.44
C LEU A 9 4.90 -3.98 -0.23
N MET A 10 4.12 -3.19 -0.97
CA MET A 10 2.66 -3.22 -0.92
C MET A 10 2.11 -4.56 -1.41
N GLU A 11 2.63 -5.09 -2.53
CA GLU A 11 2.28 -6.41 -3.04
C GLU A 11 2.56 -7.51 -2.00
N ALA A 12 3.70 -7.45 -1.31
CA ALA A 12 4.01 -8.38 -0.22
C ALA A 12 3.01 -8.29 0.94
N MET A 13 2.58 -7.09 1.34
CA MET A 13 1.58 -6.91 2.40
C MET A 13 0.20 -7.47 2.02
N ILE A 14 -0.17 -7.36 0.74
CA ILE A 14 -1.43 -7.92 0.23
C ILE A 14 -1.35 -9.45 0.15
N ALA A 15 -0.23 -9.99 -0.38
CA ALA A 15 -0.01 -11.42 -0.50
C ALA A 15 0.01 -12.13 0.86
N GLN A 16 0.51 -11.46 1.90
CA GLN A 16 0.49 -11.94 3.29
C GLN A 16 -0.84 -11.66 4.02
N ASN A 17 -1.84 -11.11 3.32
CA ASN A 17 -3.15 -10.74 3.87
C ASN A 17 -3.07 -9.77 5.08
N LEU A 18 -1.97 -9.00 5.16
CA LEU A 18 -1.73 -7.98 6.18
C LEU A 18 -2.41 -6.65 5.83
N PHE A 19 -2.62 -6.41 4.53
CA PHE A 19 -3.31 -5.25 4.01
C PHE A 19 -4.47 -5.65 3.10
N THR A 20 -5.64 -5.07 3.33
CA THR A 20 -6.83 -5.26 2.50
C THR A 20 -7.14 -3.99 1.72
N GLY A 21 -6.95 -4.05 0.40
CA GLY A 21 -7.24 -2.94 -0.52
C GLY A 21 -8.72 -2.56 -0.57
N TYR A 22 -9.00 -1.37 -1.09
CA TYR A 22 -10.35 -0.84 -1.23
C TYR A 22 -11.07 -1.42 -2.46
N SER A 23 -12.31 -1.84 -2.31
CA SER A 23 -13.13 -2.36 -3.42
C SER A 23 -13.89 -1.22 -4.10
N ILE A 24 -13.74 -1.10 -5.42
CA ILE A 24 -14.41 -0.10 -6.27
C ILE A 24 -15.37 -0.84 -7.22
N GLY A 25 -16.53 -0.23 -7.47
CA GLY A 25 -17.58 -0.77 -8.36
C GLY A 25 -18.75 -1.40 -7.61
N GLU A 26 -19.86 -1.57 -8.31
CA GLU A 26 -21.17 -1.94 -7.77
C GLU A 26 -21.18 -3.30 -7.03
N GLN A 27 -20.19 -4.17 -7.30
CA GLN A 27 -19.97 -5.44 -6.58
C GLN A 27 -18.50 -5.67 -6.19
N GLY A 28 -17.70 -4.60 -6.06
CA GLY A 28 -16.28 -4.75 -5.73
C GLY A 28 -15.47 -5.46 -6.83
N SER A 29 -15.83 -5.21 -8.09
CA SER A 29 -15.20 -5.79 -9.27
C SER A 29 -13.70 -5.51 -9.37
N MET A 30 -13.22 -4.46 -8.72
CA MET A 30 -11.81 -4.11 -8.68
C MET A 30 -11.38 -3.80 -7.25
N ARG A 31 -10.32 -4.47 -6.78
CA ARG A 31 -9.68 -4.14 -5.50
C ARG A 31 -8.42 -3.34 -5.78
N VAL A 32 -8.41 -2.09 -5.30
CA VAL A 32 -7.29 -1.16 -5.46
C VAL A 32 -6.61 -0.98 -4.11
N SER A 33 -5.31 -1.27 -4.06
CA SER A 33 -4.49 -1.10 -2.87
C SER A 33 -3.61 0.14 -2.93
N HIS A 34 -3.15 0.51 -4.12
CA HIS A 34 -2.30 1.66 -4.34
C HIS A 34 -2.39 2.20 -5.78
N LEU A 35 -2.14 3.48 -5.96
CA LEU A 35 -2.03 4.18 -7.25
C LEU A 35 -0.78 5.07 -7.21
N GLN A 36 0.10 4.94 -8.18
CA GLN A 36 1.33 5.70 -8.30
C GLN A 36 1.28 6.59 -9.54
N PHE A 37 1.50 7.89 -9.38
CA PHE A 37 1.55 8.84 -10.49
C PHE A 37 2.59 9.93 -10.21
N ALA A 38 3.59 10.03 -11.09
CA ALA A 38 4.74 10.93 -10.92
C ALA A 38 5.37 10.77 -9.52
N ASP A 39 5.30 11.80 -8.68
CA ASP A 39 5.84 11.81 -7.32
C ASP A 39 4.78 11.45 -6.25
N ASP A 40 3.50 11.35 -6.63
CA ASP A 40 2.39 11.09 -5.73
C ASP A 40 2.05 9.59 -5.67
N THR A 41 1.89 9.06 -4.45
CA THR A 41 1.39 7.70 -4.21
C THR A 41 0.17 7.74 -3.31
N LEU A 42 -0.96 7.26 -3.83
CA LEU A 42 -2.19 7.05 -3.05
C LEU A 42 -2.24 5.60 -2.57
N LEU A 43 -2.41 5.40 -1.26
CA LEU A 43 -2.61 4.09 -0.65
C LEU A 43 -4.07 3.96 -0.19
N LEU A 44 -4.75 2.92 -0.65
CA LEU A 44 -6.20 2.73 -0.53
C LEU A 44 -6.50 1.42 0.19
N GLY A 45 -7.22 1.49 1.31
CA GLY A 45 -7.58 0.31 2.08
C GLY A 45 -8.92 0.48 2.80
N VAL A 46 -9.52 -0.63 3.21
CA VAL A 46 -10.72 -0.59 4.04
C VAL A 46 -10.45 0.07 5.40
N LYS A 47 -11.49 0.66 6.01
CA LYS A 47 -11.41 1.29 7.34
C LYS A 47 -11.14 0.23 8.42
N SER A 48 -9.86 -0.01 8.70
CA SER A 48 -9.41 -0.99 9.68
C SER A 48 -8.10 -0.56 10.34
N TRP A 49 -8.00 -0.77 11.65
CA TRP A 49 -6.74 -0.58 12.39
C TRP A 49 -5.64 -1.54 11.93
N ALA A 50 -5.98 -2.70 11.36
CA ALA A 50 -5.00 -3.59 10.76
C ALA A 50 -4.32 -2.93 9.56
N ASN A 51 -5.10 -2.34 8.65
CA ASN A 51 -4.58 -1.59 7.50
C ASN A 51 -3.74 -0.38 7.92
N VAL A 52 -4.17 0.37 8.95
CA VAL A 52 -3.38 1.51 9.47
C VAL A 52 -2.01 1.05 9.98
N ARG A 53 -1.96 -0.07 10.72
CA ARG A 53 -0.70 -0.63 11.21
C ARG A 53 0.18 -1.18 10.08
N ALA A 54 -0.42 -1.84 9.10
CA ALA A 54 0.29 -2.36 7.93
C ALA A 54 0.89 -1.22 7.09
N LEU A 55 0.13 -0.14 6.83
CA LEU A 55 0.62 1.06 6.14
C LEU A 55 1.78 1.70 6.90
N ARG A 56 1.65 1.87 8.22
CA ARG A 56 2.76 2.41 9.02
C ARG A 56 4.01 1.54 8.93
N ALA A 57 3.86 0.22 9.02
CA ALA A 57 5.00 -0.70 8.93
C ALA A 57 5.68 -0.63 7.56
N VAL A 58 4.90 -0.58 6.47
CA VAL A 58 5.44 -0.52 5.11
C VAL A 58 6.18 0.79 4.84
N LEU A 59 5.64 1.92 5.32
CA LEU A 59 6.25 3.24 5.13
C LEU A 59 7.54 3.38 5.94
N VAL A 60 7.57 2.91 7.19
CA VAL A 60 8.79 2.91 8.01
C VAL A 60 9.87 2.02 7.41
N LEU A 61 9.49 0.83 6.90
CA LEU A 61 10.41 -0.07 6.24
C LEU A 61 10.96 0.56 4.95
N PHE A 62 10.10 1.21 4.17
CA PHE A 62 10.48 1.90 2.95
C PHE A 62 11.44 3.08 3.23
N GLU A 63 11.15 3.92 4.22
CA GLU A 63 12.02 5.00 4.70
C GLU A 63 13.40 4.46 5.09
N THR A 64 13.43 3.39 5.90
CA THR A 64 14.66 2.75 6.38
C THR A 64 15.52 2.20 5.23
N MET A 65 14.89 1.56 4.23
CA MET A 65 15.62 0.97 3.10
C MET A 65 16.04 2.01 2.04
N SER A 66 15.24 3.06 1.84
CA SER A 66 15.51 4.10 0.85
C SER A 66 16.51 5.14 1.34
N GLY A 67 16.73 5.24 2.67
CA GLY A 67 17.56 6.27 3.27
C GLY A 67 16.95 7.67 3.17
N LEU A 68 15.67 7.76 2.79
CA LEU A 68 14.90 9.00 2.78
C LEU A 68 14.56 9.39 4.23
N LYS A 69 14.52 10.70 4.48
CA LYS A 69 14.09 11.31 5.75
C LYS A 69 12.97 12.29 5.48
#